data_AF-A0A0U2JEP8-F1
#
_entry.id   AF-A0A0U2JEP8-F1
#
_cell.length_a   1.000
_cell.length_b   1.000
_cell.length_c   1.000
_cell.angle_alpha   90.00
_cell.angle_beta   90.00
_cell.angle_gamma   90.00
#
_symmetry.space_group_name_H-M   'P 1'
#
loop_
_entity.id
_entity.type
_entity.pdbx_description
1 polymer ?
#
loop_
_entity_poly.entity_id
_entity_poly.type
_entity_poly.pdbx_seq_one_letter_code
_entity_poly.pdbx_strand_id
1 'polypeptide(L)'
;SKTKKVRQIKMTLFLIIGCNNGGGEDPQKVFLTSIANLGKGFLDVFVTFGDMVTGAFGIKAETKKSEVGQYFTSIAETMESVKKKLQDEVAANGNYEKVKTVVEQFITGTLDKIAAGAKEAAKGATTDAAIGNATSTGHGATPANKESVVSLVKGIKTIVDVALKDKGDAGATKTAEDDKKDIGKLFDGKKDDAKEENIAKAAASIGAVTGADILKAITTSKENPVENATEGIEGATDAAEIAIAKAVNDKKEIKESAKKDAVIAAGIALRAMAKDGKFATKDEEKSARAVNGVAASAVGKTLSTLIIAIRNTVDSGLKTINASLATVKQEDKSSEAAGSIETEKKK
;
A
#
# COMPACT_ATOMS: atom_id res chain seq x y z
N SER A 1 31.67 -25.29 -65.70
CA SER A 1 30.96 -24.39 -64.77
C SER A 1 30.46 -25.20 -63.58
N LYS A 2 31.01 -24.92 -62.38
CA LYS A 2 30.49 -25.18 -61.01
C LYS A 2 29.99 -26.61 -60.66
N THR A 3 30.86 -27.48 -60.12
CA THR A 3 30.99 -27.87 -58.68
C THR A 3 29.79 -28.64 -58.10
N LYS A 4 29.78 -29.99 -58.06
CA LYS A 4 30.30 -30.91 -57.01
C LYS A 4 30.02 -30.50 -55.53
N LYS A 5 29.38 -31.45 -54.82
CA LYS A 5 29.32 -31.69 -53.36
C LYS A 5 28.44 -30.76 -52.49
N VAL A 6 27.26 -31.26 -52.10
CA VAL A 6 26.70 -31.04 -50.75
C VAL A 6 26.03 -32.34 -50.28
N ARG A 7 26.83 -33.22 -49.68
CA ARG A 7 26.39 -34.37 -48.88
C ARG A 7 27.33 -34.38 -47.66
N GLN A 8 26.74 -34.43 -46.46
CA GLN A 8 27.39 -34.37 -45.14
C GLN A 8 28.03 -33.02 -44.77
N ILE A 9 27.49 -32.37 -43.72
CA ILE A 9 28.18 -31.71 -42.60
C ILE A 9 27.10 -31.05 -41.74
N LYS A 10 27.02 -31.51 -40.49
CA LYS A 10 26.43 -30.92 -39.25
C LYS A 10 25.84 -32.01 -38.34
N MET A 11 26.57 -33.12 -38.24
CA MET A 11 26.73 -33.82 -36.97
C MET A 11 28.16 -33.48 -36.51
N THR A 12 28.36 -33.29 -35.21
CA THR A 12 29.64 -33.00 -34.54
C THR A 12 30.02 -31.52 -34.42
N LEU A 13 29.49 -30.87 -33.38
CA LEU A 13 30.23 -29.87 -32.59
C LEU A 13 30.01 -30.19 -31.10
N PHE A 14 30.48 -31.37 -30.71
CA PHE A 14 30.79 -31.76 -29.34
C PHE A 14 32.24 -32.25 -29.40
N LEU A 15 33.06 -31.87 -28.42
CA LEU A 15 34.55 -31.94 -28.37
C LEU A 15 35.17 -30.74 -29.09
N ILE A 16 35.77 -29.78 -28.39
CA ILE A 16 36.97 -29.95 -27.57
C ILE A 16 36.87 -29.07 -26.30
N ILE A 17 36.77 -29.69 -25.12
CA ILE A 17 37.38 -29.14 -23.91
C ILE A 17 38.53 -30.09 -23.59
N GLY A 18 39.71 -29.70 -24.05
CA GLY A 18 40.95 -30.36 -23.68
C GLY A 18 41.18 -30.22 -22.18
N CYS A 19 41.67 -31.30 -21.58
CA CYS A 19 42.40 -31.27 -20.32
C CYS A 19 43.48 -30.18 -20.41
N ASN A 20 43.29 -29.08 -19.69
CA ASN A 20 44.40 -28.24 -19.26
C ASN A 20 44.41 -28.22 -17.73
N ASN A 21 45.58 -28.51 -17.20
CA ASN A 21 45.85 -28.79 -15.79
C ASN A 21 46.10 -27.46 -15.06
N GLY A 22 45.04 -26.67 -14.85
CA GLY A 22 45.08 -25.43 -14.07
C GLY A 22 43.91 -25.41 -13.10
N GLY A 23 44.17 -25.14 -11.81
CA GLY A 23 43.20 -25.16 -10.73
C GLY A 23 42.11 -24.09 -10.84
N GLY A 24 41.19 -24.27 -11.77
CA GLY A 24 39.91 -23.55 -11.84
C GLY A 24 38.81 -24.38 -11.18
N GLU A 25 37.91 -23.73 -10.45
CA GLU A 25 36.76 -24.39 -9.85
C GLU A 25 35.86 -25.03 -10.92
N ASP A 26 35.34 -26.23 -10.62
CA ASP A 26 34.39 -26.95 -11.47
C ASP A 26 33.19 -26.04 -11.80
N PRO A 27 32.94 -25.72 -13.09
CA PRO A 27 31.84 -24.84 -13.51
C PRO A 27 30.47 -25.25 -12.97
N GLN A 28 30.22 -26.56 -12.81
CA GLN A 28 28.97 -27.06 -12.25
C GLN A 28 28.89 -26.77 -10.75
N LYS A 29 29.99 -26.95 -10.01
CA LYS A 29 30.09 -26.62 -8.59
C LYS A 29 29.93 -25.11 -8.34
N VAL A 30 30.55 -24.28 -9.18
CA VAL A 30 30.40 -22.80 -9.12
C VAL A 30 28.95 -22.41 -9.38
N PHE A 31 28.31 -22.97 -10.40
CA PHE A 31 26.91 -22.74 -10.71
C PHE A 31 25.99 -23.08 -9.53
N LEU A 32 26.10 -24.30 -9.00
CA LEU A 32 25.27 -24.75 -7.88
C LEU A 32 25.49 -23.91 -6.62
N THR A 33 26.73 -23.48 -6.36
CA THR A 33 27.05 -22.59 -5.24
C THR A 33 26.40 -21.21 -5.41
N SER A 34 26.45 -20.62 -6.61
CA SER A 34 25.79 -19.33 -6.88
C SER A 34 24.27 -19.41 -6.71
N ILE A 35 23.63 -20.48 -7.19
CA ILE A 35 22.18 -20.68 -7.03
C ILE A 35 21.81 -20.91 -5.55
N ALA A 36 22.60 -21.67 -4.80
CA ALA A 36 22.38 -21.89 -3.38
C ALA A 36 22.50 -20.58 -2.58
N ASN A 37 23.48 -19.72 -2.91
CA ASN A 37 23.62 -18.41 -2.28
C ASN A 37 22.44 -17.49 -2.59
N LEU A 38 22.03 -17.38 -3.86
CA LEU A 38 20.82 -16.63 -4.25
C LEU A 38 19.58 -17.11 -3.52
N GLY A 39 19.39 -18.43 -3.45
CA GLY A 39 18.25 -19.03 -2.76
C GLY A 39 18.24 -18.69 -1.27
N LYS A 40 19.41 -18.74 -0.62
CA LYS A 40 19.56 -18.35 0.78
C LYS A 40 19.29 -16.85 0.98
N GLY A 41 19.88 -15.99 0.16
CA GLY A 41 19.69 -14.54 0.29
C GLY A 41 18.24 -14.11 0.09
N PHE A 42 17.53 -14.69 -0.89
CA PHE A 42 16.10 -14.43 -1.08
C PHE A 42 15.24 -14.97 0.06
N LEU A 43 15.63 -16.09 0.69
CA LEU A 43 14.97 -16.58 1.90
C LEU A 43 15.17 -15.61 3.07
N ASP A 44 16.38 -15.07 3.25
CA ASP A 44 16.68 -14.09 4.30
C ASP A 44 15.87 -12.79 4.09
N VAL A 45 15.69 -12.36 2.83
CA VAL A 45 14.78 -11.25 2.47
C VAL A 45 13.34 -11.57 2.88
N PHE A 46 12.87 -12.78 2.56
CA PHE A 46 11.51 -13.21 2.88
C PHE A 46 11.25 -13.23 4.40
N VAL A 47 12.17 -13.79 5.18
CA VAL A 47 12.09 -13.82 6.65
C VAL A 47 12.10 -12.40 7.22
N THR A 48 13.02 -11.54 6.74
CA THR A 48 13.08 -10.14 7.16
C THR A 48 11.76 -9.41 6.93
N PHE A 49 11.16 -9.61 5.75
CA PHE A 49 9.87 -9.02 5.44
C PHE A 49 8.77 -9.54 6.38
N GLY A 50 8.74 -10.86 6.64
CA GLY A 50 7.79 -11.48 7.56
C GLY A 50 7.82 -10.88 8.96
N ASP A 51 9.02 -10.67 9.51
CA ASP A 51 9.21 -10.12 10.86
C ASP A 51 8.84 -8.64 10.95
N MET A 52 9.06 -7.87 9.88
CA MET A 52 8.92 -6.41 9.89
C MET A 52 7.46 -5.95 9.81
N VAL A 53 6.56 -6.76 9.23
CA VAL A 53 5.17 -6.37 9.09
C VAL A 53 4.36 -6.86 10.29
N THR A 54 4.36 -6.14 11.40
CA THR A 54 3.48 -6.42 12.57
C THR A 54 2.58 -5.26 12.99
N GLY A 55 2.74 -4.06 12.41
CA GLY A 55 2.25 -2.80 13.00
C GLY A 55 0.81 -2.31 12.74
N ALA A 56 -0.02 -3.00 11.93
CA ALA A 56 -1.38 -2.48 11.62
C ALA A 56 -2.48 -2.94 12.59
N PHE A 57 -2.19 -3.96 13.42
CA PHE A 57 -3.18 -4.55 14.32
C PHE A 57 -3.25 -3.75 15.61
N GLY A 58 -4.47 -3.40 16.04
CA GLY A 58 -4.69 -2.73 17.31
C GLY A 58 -4.80 -1.20 17.23
N ILE A 59 -5.23 -0.66 16.09
CA ILE A 59 -5.73 0.73 16.03
C ILE A 59 -6.89 0.88 17.03
N LYS A 60 -6.74 1.82 17.96
CA LYS A 60 -7.74 2.17 18.96
C LYS A 60 -8.10 3.65 18.84
N ALA A 61 -9.14 4.06 19.55
CA ALA A 61 -9.58 5.45 19.50
C ALA A 61 -8.50 6.44 19.98
N GLU A 62 -7.69 6.03 20.96
CA GLU A 62 -6.57 6.79 21.52
C GLU A 62 -5.32 6.80 20.64
N THR A 63 -5.26 5.97 19.58
CA THR A 63 -4.15 6.00 18.61
C THR A 63 -4.02 7.41 18.06
N LYS A 64 -2.81 7.96 18.10
CA LYS A 64 -2.55 9.31 17.62
C LYS A 64 -2.53 9.33 16.10
N LYS A 65 -2.91 10.46 15.50
CA LYS A 65 -2.76 10.64 14.06
C LYS A 65 -1.28 10.55 13.64
N SER A 66 -0.36 11.04 14.48
CA SER A 66 1.09 10.87 14.27
C SER A 66 1.54 9.40 14.28
N GLU A 67 0.92 8.53 15.08
CA GLU A 67 1.17 7.09 15.06
C GLU A 67 0.67 6.44 13.75
N VAL A 68 -0.45 6.93 13.19
CA VAL A 68 -0.88 6.54 11.83
C VAL A 68 0.13 6.98 10.77
N GLY A 69 0.70 8.18 10.91
CA GLY A 69 1.79 8.64 10.04
C GLY A 69 3.04 7.76 10.15
N GLN A 70 3.45 7.43 11.38
CA GLN A 70 4.56 6.52 11.64
C GLN A 70 4.32 5.14 11.04
N TYR A 71 3.10 4.63 11.12
CA TYR A 71 2.73 3.37 10.49
C TYR A 71 3.01 3.37 8.98
N PHE A 72 2.66 4.45 8.27
CA PHE A 72 3.01 4.59 6.85
C PHE A 72 4.53 4.74 6.63
N THR A 73 5.23 5.49 7.49
CA THR A 73 6.70 5.59 7.44
C THR A 73 7.36 4.22 7.56
N SER A 74 6.93 3.39 8.51
CA SER A 74 7.45 2.03 8.68
C SER A 74 7.19 1.14 7.48
N ILE A 75 6.05 1.27 6.80
CA ILE A 75 5.81 0.58 5.52
C ILE A 75 6.86 1.00 4.49
N ALA A 76 7.12 2.30 4.34
CA ALA A 76 8.09 2.80 3.37
C ALA A 76 9.50 2.27 3.67
N GLU A 77 9.95 2.36 4.92
CA GLU A 77 11.25 1.86 5.37
C GLU A 77 11.39 0.35 5.15
N THR A 78 10.30 -0.40 5.36
CA THR A 78 10.27 -1.84 5.07
C THR A 78 10.51 -2.12 3.60
N MET A 79 9.81 -1.42 2.71
CA MET A 79 9.95 -1.61 1.26
C MET A 79 11.36 -1.25 0.78
N GLU A 80 11.95 -0.19 1.33
CA GLU A 80 13.32 0.23 1.01
C GLU A 80 14.36 -0.77 1.52
N SER A 81 14.16 -1.33 2.71
CA SER A 81 15.03 -2.39 3.26
C SER A 81 14.98 -3.66 2.41
N VAL A 82 13.77 -4.11 2.02
CA VAL A 82 13.59 -5.27 1.13
C VAL A 82 14.23 -5.01 -0.24
N LYS A 83 14.00 -3.84 -0.83
CA LYS A 83 14.64 -3.42 -2.09
C LYS A 83 16.15 -3.52 -2.00
N LYS A 84 16.76 -2.92 -0.98
CA LYS A 84 18.21 -2.90 -0.81
C LYS A 84 18.77 -4.32 -0.72
N LYS A 85 18.18 -5.18 0.12
CA LYS A 85 18.63 -6.57 0.26
C LYS A 85 18.50 -7.36 -1.05
N LEU A 86 17.44 -7.16 -1.83
CA LEU A 86 17.30 -7.79 -3.14
C LEU A 86 18.38 -7.33 -4.13
N GLN A 87 18.70 -6.03 -4.13
CA GLN A 87 19.76 -5.47 -4.99
C GLN A 87 21.14 -5.99 -4.59
N ASP A 88 21.44 -6.02 -3.29
CA ASP A 88 22.70 -6.55 -2.76
C ASP A 88 22.87 -8.04 -3.14
N GLU A 89 21.79 -8.82 -3.04
CA GLU A 89 21.82 -10.25 -3.38
C GLU A 89 22.06 -10.51 -4.87
N VAL A 90 21.40 -9.75 -5.74
CA VAL A 90 21.62 -9.84 -7.19
C VAL A 90 23.00 -9.31 -7.59
N ALA A 91 23.55 -8.31 -6.90
CA ALA A 91 24.89 -7.81 -7.16
C ALA A 91 25.98 -8.82 -6.72
N ALA A 92 25.77 -9.50 -5.59
CA ALA A 92 26.74 -10.45 -5.05
C ALA A 92 26.71 -11.81 -5.77
N ASN A 93 25.53 -12.29 -6.16
CA ASN A 93 25.34 -13.66 -6.64
C ASN A 93 24.60 -13.76 -8.00
N GLY A 94 24.07 -12.66 -8.51
CA GLY A 94 23.14 -12.60 -9.65
C GLY A 94 23.78 -12.38 -11.02
N ASN A 95 24.69 -13.27 -11.43
CA ASN A 95 25.20 -13.31 -12.81
C ASN A 95 24.17 -13.94 -13.79
N TYR A 96 22.88 -13.78 -13.53
CA TYR A 96 21.77 -14.37 -14.29
C TYR A 96 20.78 -13.29 -14.68
N GLU A 97 20.81 -12.88 -15.95
CA GLU A 97 20.04 -11.75 -16.45
C GLU A 97 18.53 -11.90 -16.21
N LYS A 98 18.03 -13.14 -16.29
CA LYS A 98 16.64 -13.48 -16.02
C LYS A 98 16.23 -13.15 -14.58
N VAL A 99 17.05 -13.50 -13.59
CA VAL A 99 16.77 -13.21 -12.17
C VAL A 99 16.84 -11.72 -11.91
N LYS A 100 17.90 -11.06 -12.43
CA LYS A 100 18.08 -9.61 -12.33
C LYS A 100 16.88 -8.84 -12.89
N THR A 101 16.40 -9.23 -14.07
CA THR A 101 15.23 -8.62 -14.71
C THR A 101 13.97 -8.75 -13.85
N VAL A 102 13.69 -9.94 -13.31
CA VAL A 102 12.50 -10.17 -12.47
C VAL A 102 12.59 -9.38 -11.16
N VAL A 103 13.78 -9.32 -10.54
CA VAL A 103 14.02 -8.53 -9.33
C VAL A 103 13.81 -7.04 -9.61
N GLU A 104 14.36 -6.51 -10.70
CA GLU A 104 14.23 -5.09 -11.07
C GLU A 104 12.76 -4.72 -11.37
N GLN A 105 12.02 -5.59 -12.07
CA GLN A 105 10.59 -5.41 -12.31
C GLN A 105 9.78 -5.42 -11.01
N PHE A 106 10.13 -6.28 -10.07
CA PHE A 106 9.47 -6.32 -8.77
C PHE A 106 9.75 -5.05 -7.95
N ILE A 107 11.00 -4.58 -7.95
CA ILE A 107 11.40 -3.35 -7.26
C ILE A 107 10.65 -2.14 -7.83
N THR A 108 10.82 -1.87 -9.12
CA THR A 108 10.28 -0.66 -9.78
C THR A 108 8.75 -0.72 -9.94
N GLY A 109 8.23 -1.90 -10.21
CA GLY A 109 6.80 -2.13 -10.43
C GLY A 109 5.99 -2.19 -9.14
N THR A 110 6.60 -2.54 -8.00
CA THR A 110 5.90 -2.78 -6.73
C THR A 110 6.54 -2.05 -5.56
N LEU A 111 7.75 -2.43 -5.13
CA LEU A 111 8.34 -1.94 -3.87
C LEU A 111 8.48 -0.41 -3.85
N ASP A 112 8.99 0.17 -4.94
CA ASP A 112 9.17 1.62 -5.05
C ASP A 112 7.85 2.39 -5.00
N LYS A 113 6.79 1.84 -5.62
CA LYS A 113 5.45 2.45 -5.61
C LYS A 113 4.82 2.38 -4.23
N ILE A 114 4.93 1.24 -3.54
CA ILE A 114 4.43 1.10 -2.17
C ILE A 114 5.19 2.06 -1.25
N ALA A 115 6.52 2.14 -1.36
CA ALA A 115 7.33 3.05 -0.56
C ALA A 115 6.96 4.52 -0.80
N ALA A 116 6.84 4.93 -2.06
CA ALA A 116 6.47 6.30 -2.42
C ALA A 116 5.06 6.66 -1.94
N GLY A 117 4.09 5.78 -2.16
CA GLY A 117 2.72 5.98 -1.70
C GLY A 117 2.63 6.06 -0.17
N ALA A 118 3.38 5.24 0.55
CA ALA A 118 3.41 5.27 2.01
C ALA A 118 4.06 6.57 2.53
N LYS A 119 5.18 7.01 1.94
CA LYS A 119 5.80 8.31 2.25
C LYS A 119 4.84 9.48 2.04
N GLU A 120 4.04 9.43 0.97
CA GLU A 120 3.03 10.46 0.70
C GLU A 120 1.89 10.42 1.73
N ALA A 121 1.33 9.25 2.02
CA ALA A 121 0.26 9.09 3.00
C ALA A 121 0.67 9.55 4.41
N ALA A 122 1.91 9.28 4.82
CA ALA A 122 2.46 9.68 6.12
C ALA A 122 2.36 11.20 6.37
N LYS A 123 2.48 12.03 5.32
CA LYS A 123 2.38 13.49 5.42
C LYS A 123 1.00 13.98 5.85
N GLY A 124 -0.04 13.17 5.64
CA GLY A 124 -1.41 13.54 6.00
C GLY A 124 -1.81 13.25 7.44
N ALA A 125 -1.05 12.44 8.17
CA ALA A 125 -1.37 12.02 9.53
C ALA A 125 -0.21 12.37 10.50
N THR A 126 -0.19 13.61 11.00
CA THR A 126 1.03 14.18 11.62
C THR A 126 0.85 14.73 13.04
N THR A 127 -0.38 14.81 13.56
CA THR A 127 -0.65 15.46 14.85
C THR A 127 -0.78 14.46 15.99
N ASP A 128 -0.49 14.90 17.22
CA ASP A 128 -0.68 14.07 18.43
C ASP A 128 -2.13 13.94 18.89
N ALA A 129 -3.08 14.57 18.19
CA ALA A 129 -4.50 14.33 18.43
C ALA A 129 -4.84 12.85 18.17
N ALA A 130 -5.69 12.29 19.02
CA ALA A 130 -6.24 10.95 18.84
C ALA A 130 -7.14 10.88 17.57
N ILE A 131 -7.24 9.71 16.96
CA ILE A 131 -8.14 9.50 15.80
C ILE A 131 -9.62 9.63 16.20
N GLY A 132 -9.97 9.20 17.42
CA GLY A 132 -11.32 9.32 17.95
C GLY A 132 -11.65 10.74 18.39
N ASN A 133 -10.72 11.38 19.11
CA ASN A 133 -10.73 12.75 19.67
C ASN A 133 -12.03 13.30 20.29
N ALA A 134 -13.06 12.47 20.46
CA ALA A 134 -14.32 12.81 21.08
C ALA A 134 -14.17 12.84 22.60
N THR A 135 -14.58 13.93 23.23
CA THR A 135 -14.52 14.13 24.69
C THR A 135 -15.91 14.15 25.31
N SER A 136 -16.01 13.77 26.58
CA SER A 136 -17.28 13.78 27.33
C SER A 136 -17.87 15.19 27.48
N THR A 137 -17.06 16.25 27.39
CA THR A 137 -17.51 17.65 27.40
C THR A 137 -18.29 18.04 26.14
N GLY A 138 -18.23 17.20 25.10
CA GLY A 138 -18.80 17.45 23.79
C GLY A 138 -18.10 18.58 23.03
N HIS A 139 -18.31 18.59 21.72
CA HIS A 139 -17.87 19.64 20.80
C HIS A 139 -18.53 19.46 19.43
N GLY A 140 -18.50 20.51 18.61
CA GLY A 140 -18.81 20.41 17.20
C GLY A 140 -17.73 19.67 16.41
N ALA A 141 -18.06 19.29 15.19
CA ALA A 141 -17.11 18.75 14.22
C ALA A 141 -16.15 19.85 13.73
N THR A 142 -14.95 19.45 13.33
CA THR A 142 -13.97 20.32 12.66
C THR A 142 -13.54 19.66 11.35
N PRO A 143 -13.57 20.36 10.21
CA PRO A 143 -13.14 19.79 8.94
C PRO A 143 -11.70 19.34 9.01
N ALA A 144 -11.36 18.26 8.30
CA ALA A 144 -9.97 17.90 8.13
C ALA A 144 -9.23 18.93 7.28
N ASN A 145 -7.94 19.11 7.56
CA ASN A 145 -7.06 19.90 6.71
C ASN A 145 -7.01 19.27 5.30
N LYS A 146 -7.22 20.11 4.28
CA LYS A 146 -7.31 19.68 2.88
C LYS A 146 -6.03 19.01 2.40
N GLU A 147 -4.88 19.62 2.65
CA GLU A 147 -3.58 19.10 2.20
C GLU A 147 -3.28 17.73 2.81
N SER A 148 -3.66 17.52 4.08
CA SER A 148 -3.57 16.23 4.75
C SER A 148 -4.46 15.17 4.12
N VAL A 149 -5.71 15.50 3.78
CA VAL A 149 -6.61 14.57 3.07
C VAL A 149 -6.06 14.23 1.68
N VAL A 150 -5.56 15.22 0.94
CA VAL A 150 -4.93 15.01 -0.38
C VAL A 150 -3.75 14.05 -0.28
N SER A 151 -2.88 14.23 0.71
CA SER A 151 -1.71 13.37 0.92
C SER A 151 -2.12 11.92 1.22
N LEU A 152 -3.12 11.73 2.09
CA LEU A 152 -3.67 10.40 2.39
C LEU A 152 -4.29 9.73 1.16
N VAL A 153 -5.13 10.45 0.41
CA VAL A 153 -5.80 9.91 -0.80
C VAL A 153 -4.77 9.49 -1.84
N LYS A 154 -3.81 10.38 -2.18
CA LYS A 154 -2.76 10.08 -3.16
C LYS A 154 -1.86 8.93 -2.75
N GLY A 155 -1.42 8.94 -1.50
CA GLY A 155 -0.55 7.91 -0.97
C GLY A 155 -1.23 6.54 -0.94
N ILE A 156 -2.43 6.46 -0.38
CA ILE A 156 -3.22 5.21 -0.34
C ILE A 156 -3.53 4.72 -1.75
N LYS A 157 -3.90 5.61 -2.68
CA LYS A 157 -4.16 5.24 -4.08
C LYS A 157 -2.95 4.59 -4.75
N THR A 158 -1.78 5.22 -4.63
CA THR A 158 -0.52 4.69 -5.18
C THR A 158 -0.22 3.27 -4.67
N ILE A 159 -0.49 3.00 -3.40
CA ILE A 159 -0.31 1.66 -2.81
C ILE A 159 -1.38 0.70 -3.33
N VAL A 160 -2.65 1.09 -3.33
CA VAL A 160 -3.79 0.25 -3.72
C VAL A 160 -3.69 -0.18 -5.18
N ASP A 161 -3.20 0.68 -6.06
CA ASP A 161 -3.04 0.41 -7.50
C ASP A 161 -2.14 -0.81 -7.75
N VAL A 162 -1.14 -1.03 -6.91
CA VAL A 162 -0.26 -2.22 -7.00
C VAL A 162 -0.69 -3.35 -6.08
N ALA A 163 -1.23 -3.05 -4.91
CA ALA A 163 -1.42 -4.03 -3.83
C ALA A 163 -2.82 -4.68 -3.79
N LEU A 164 -3.87 -3.91 -4.06
CA LEU A 164 -5.26 -4.38 -3.95
C LEU A 164 -5.89 -4.60 -5.33
N LYS A 165 -5.40 -3.90 -6.37
CA LYS A 165 -5.88 -4.01 -7.77
C LYS A 165 -7.41 -3.90 -7.82
N ASP A 166 -8.13 -4.79 -8.51
CA ASP A 166 -9.58 -4.64 -8.75
C ASP A 166 -10.48 -5.19 -7.63
N LYS A 167 -9.94 -5.42 -6.42
CA LYS A 167 -10.74 -5.90 -5.28
C LYS A 167 -11.46 -4.75 -4.58
N GLY A 168 -12.68 -5.03 -4.12
CA GLY A 168 -13.56 -4.09 -3.42
C GLY A 168 -14.49 -3.34 -4.36
N ASP A 169 -15.56 -2.79 -3.80
CA ASP A 169 -16.57 -2.00 -4.51
C ASP A 169 -16.72 -0.62 -3.85
N ALA A 170 -16.27 0.43 -4.54
CA ALA A 170 -16.40 1.81 -4.09
C ALA A 170 -17.87 2.25 -3.92
N GLY A 171 -18.80 1.60 -4.63
CA GLY A 171 -20.23 1.84 -4.56
C GLY A 171 -20.96 0.98 -3.53
N ALA A 172 -20.25 0.15 -2.77
CA ALA A 172 -20.87 -0.81 -1.86
C ALA A 172 -21.80 -0.09 -0.86
N THR A 173 -23.05 -0.54 -0.84
CA THR A 173 -24.06 -0.05 0.09
C THR A 173 -25.05 -1.16 0.41
N LYS A 174 -25.41 -1.27 1.70
CA LYS A 174 -26.31 -2.30 2.23
C LYS A 174 -27.25 -1.78 3.32
N THR A 175 -26.93 -0.65 3.97
CA THR A 175 -27.81 -0.06 4.99
C THR A 175 -29.00 0.65 4.35
N ALA A 176 -30.00 1.03 5.15
CA ALA A 176 -31.15 1.78 4.65
C ALA A 176 -30.74 3.19 4.16
N GLU A 177 -31.50 3.72 3.20
CA GLU A 177 -31.21 4.99 2.57
C GLU A 177 -31.31 6.18 3.54
N ASP A 178 -32.37 6.17 4.35
CA ASP A 178 -32.61 7.16 5.40
C ASP A 178 -31.59 7.10 6.54
N ASP A 179 -30.95 5.95 6.77
CA ASP A 179 -29.91 5.85 7.80
C ASP A 179 -28.65 6.59 7.37
N LYS A 180 -28.28 6.49 6.09
CA LYS A 180 -27.05 7.10 5.56
C LYS A 180 -27.09 8.62 5.57
N LYS A 181 -28.25 9.22 5.29
CA LYS A 181 -28.38 10.69 5.27
C LYS A 181 -28.04 11.28 6.65
N ASP A 182 -28.53 10.65 7.71
CA ASP A 182 -28.43 11.15 9.08
C ASP A 182 -27.02 11.04 9.66
N ILE A 183 -26.13 10.24 9.05
CA ILE A 183 -24.72 10.18 9.43
C ILE A 183 -24.03 11.55 9.24
N GLY A 184 -24.52 12.39 8.32
CA GLY A 184 -24.02 13.75 8.11
C GLY A 184 -24.08 14.62 9.37
N LYS A 185 -24.93 14.29 10.34
CA LYS A 185 -25.01 14.97 11.65
C LYS A 185 -23.72 14.83 12.48
N LEU A 186 -22.88 13.82 12.24
CA LEU A 186 -21.55 13.71 12.86
C LEU A 186 -20.54 14.74 12.34
N PHE A 187 -20.89 15.44 11.25
CA PHE A 187 -20.07 16.48 10.61
C PHE A 187 -20.57 17.89 10.93
N ASP A 188 -21.61 18.01 11.77
CA ASP A 188 -22.19 19.30 12.15
C ASP A 188 -21.32 20.05 13.16
N GLY A 189 -21.44 21.38 13.18
CA GLY A 189 -20.72 22.26 14.11
C GLY A 189 -21.34 22.27 15.51
N LYS A 190 -22.50 21.64 15.71
CA LYS A 190 -23.21 21.57 16.98
C LYS A 190 -23.02 20.21 17.63
N LYS A 191 -22.91 20.19 18.97
CA LYS A 191 -22.75 18.95 19.75
C LYS A 191 -24.03 18.11 19.83
N ASP A 192 -25.20 18.73 19.76
CA ASP A 192 -26.49 18.08 20.03
C ASP A 192 -26.98 17.14 18.91
N ASP A 193 -26.40 17.27 17.71
CA ASP A 193 -26.73 16.45 16.55
C ASP A 193 -26.01 15.10 16.53
N ALA A 194 -24.93 14.96 17.31
CA ALA A 194 -24.22 13.70 17.54
C ALA A 194 -24.97 12.79 18.54
N LYS A 195 -26.23 12.47 18.21
CA LYS A 195 -27.08 11.56 18.98
C LYS A 195 -26.68 10.11 18.75
N GLU A 196 -26.94 9.28 19.76
CA GLU A 196 -26.67 7.83 19.75
C GLU A 196 -27.19 7.13 18.49
N GLU A 197 -28.39 7.48 18.03
CA GLU A 197 -28.99 6.95 16.80
C GLU A 197 -28.12 7.22 15.56
N ASN A 198 -27.60 8.45 15.41
CA ASN A 198 -26.79 8.83 14.24
C ASN A 198 -25.41 8.18 14.29
N ILE A 199 -24.84 8.04 15.49
CA ILE A 199 -23.57 7.34 15.70
C ILE A 199 -23.74 5.84 15.39
N ALA A 200 -24.85 5.23 15.81
CA ALA A 200 -25.17 3.84 15.51
C ALA A 200 -25.35 3.59 14.00
N LYS A 201 -25.99 4.53 13.27
CA LYS A 201 -26.08 4.50 11.80
C LYS A 201 -24.68 4.51 11.15
N ALA A 202 -23.77 5.35 11.63
CA ALA A 202 -22.39 5.37 11.15
C ALA A 202 -21.65 4.05 11.42
N ALA A 203 -21.82 3.49 12.62
CA ALA A 203 -21.27 2.19 12.97
C ALA A 203 -21.83 1.06 12.08
N ALA A 204 -23.13 1.10 11.77
CA ALA A 204 -23.78 0.14 10.87
C ALA A 204 -23.23 0.24 9.43
N SER A 205 -23.07 1.45 8.89
CA SER A 205 -22.46 1.68 7.57
C SER A 205 -21.03 1.12 7.50
N ILE A 206 -20.20 1.39 8.50
CA ILE A 206 -18.84 0.83 8.58
C ILE A 206 -18.87 -0.69 8.72
N GLY A 207 -19.81 -1.22 9.50
CA GLY A 207 -20.00 -2.66 9.69
C GLY A 207 -20.40 -3.39 8.40
N ALA A 208 -21.21 -2.74 7.55
CA ALA A 208 -21.79 -3.31 6.34
C ALA A 208 -20.79 -3.51 5.18
N VAL A 209 -19.71 -2.73 5.16
CA VAL A 209 -18.70 -2.74 4.07
C VAL A 209 -17.40 -3.40 4.48
N THR A 210 -16.64 -3.90 3.51
CA THR A 210 -15.30 -4.44 3.76
C THR A 210 -14.26 -3.32 3.77
N GLY A 211 -13.08 -3.57 4.33
CA GLY A 211 -11.99 -2.59 4.22
C GLY A 211 -11.49 -2.42 2.78
N ALA A 212 -11.72 -3.39 1.88
CA ALA A 212 -11.40 -3.25 0.47
C ALA A 212 -12.35 -2.27 -0.22
N ASP A 213 -13.64 -2.30 0.12
CA ASP A 213 -14.64 -1.32 -0.35
C ASP A 213 -14.28 0.10 0.11
N ILE A 214 -13.86 0.24 1.37
CA ILE A 214 -13.39 1.52 1.93
C ILE A 214 -12.15 2.02 1.17
N LEU A 215 -11.13 1.17 1.00
CA LEU A 215 -9.92 1.53 0.25
C LEU A 215 -10.28 1.94 -1.19
N LYS A 216 -11.21 1.23 -1.83
CA LYS A 216 -11.66 1.57 -3.17
C LYS A 216 -12.36 2.92 -3.22
N ALA A 217 -13.26 3.21 -2.29
CA ALA A 217 -13.90 4.52 -2.20
C ALA A 217 -12.88 5.66 -1.97
N ILE A 218 -11.80 5.41 -1.20
CA ILE A 218 -10.68 6.37 -1.08
C ILE A 218 -10.00 6.58 -2.44
N THR A 219 -9.67 5.51 -3.17
CA THR A 219 -8.96 5.62 -4.46
C THR A 219 -9.77 6.26 -5.59
N THR A 220 -11.10 6.19 -5.51
CA THR A 220 -11.99 6.85 -6.47
C THR A 220 -12.31 8.29 -6.09
N SER A 221 -11.87 8.75 -4.92
CA SER A 221 -12.07 10.13 -4.49
C SER A 221 -11.15 11.09 -5.23
N LYS A 222 -11.57 12.35 -5.35
CA LYS A 222 -10.76 13.39 -5.98
C LYS A 222 -9.45 13.61 -5.21
N GLU A 223 -8.35 13.70 -5.95
CA GLU A 223 -7.03 14.06 -5.41
C GLU A 223 -6.87 15.57 -5.15
N ASN A 224 -7.86 16.37 -5.53
CA ASN A 224 -7.97 17.79 -5.22
C ASN A 224 -9.43 18.10 -4.84
N PRO A 225 -9.90 17.62 -3.68
CA PRO A 225 -11.27 17.85 -3.24
C PRO A 225 -11.49 19.35 -3.02
N VAL A 226 -12.71 19.81 -3.30
CA VAL A 226 -13.11 21.20 -3.09
C VAL A 226 -14.13 21.23 -1.98
N GLU A 227 -13.85 22.00 -0.93
CA GLU A 227 -14.83 22.20 0.12
C GLU A 227 -16.04 22.97 -0.42
N ASN A 228 -17.25 22.50 -0.10
CA ASN A 228 -18.46 23.22 -0.42
C ASN A 228 -18.85 24.12 0.75
N ALA A 229 -18.50 25.40 0.66
CA ALA A 229 -18.78 26.37 1.74
C ALA A 229 -20.27 26.68 1.92
N THR A 230 -21.11 26.42 0.91
CA THR A 230 -22.54 26.72 0.92
C THR A 230 -23.38 25.53 1.35
N GLU A 231 -23.04 24.34 0.87
CA GLU A 231 -23.80 23.11 1.13
C GLU A 231 -23.16 22.22 2.20
N GLY A 232 -21.94 22.51 2.65
CA GLY A 232 -21.25 21.72 3.66
C GLY A 232 -21.16 20.24 3.26
N ILE A 233 -21.64 19.36 4.13
CA ILE A 233 -21.69 17.91 3.88
C ILE A 233 -22.71 17.50 2.81
N GLU A 234 -23.77 18.29 2.57
CA GLU A 234 -24.77 17.98 1.53
C GLU A 234 -24.18 18.10 0.12
N GLY A 235 -23.17 18.94 -0.04
CA GLY A 235 -22.45 19.14 -1.30
C GLY A 235 -21.32 18.14 -1.56
N ALA A 236 -21.03 17.23 -0.63
CA ALA A 236 -19.96 16.26 -0.80
C ALA A 236 -20.36 15.17 -1.82
N THR A 237 -19.42 14.83 -2.71
CA THR A 237 -19.65 13.81 -3.76
C THR A 237 -18.76 12.59 -3.63
N ASP A 238 -17.72 12.65 -2.80
CA ASP A 238 -16.81 11.54 -2.54
C ASP A 238 -16.27 11.56 -1.10
N ALA A 239 -15.43 10.58 -0.75
CA ALA A 239 -14.92 10.42 0.60
C ALA A 239 -13.98 11.56 1.02
N ALA A 240 -13.20 12.10 0.07
CA ALA A 240 -12.27 13.20 0.35
C ALA A 240 -13.04 14.49 0.66
N GLU A 241 -14.12 14.77 -0.08
CA GLU A 241 -15.02 15.89 0.16
C GLU A 241 -15.82 15.73 1.46
N ILE A 242 -16.26 14.52 1.83
CA ILE A 242 -16.83 14.25 3.16
C ILE A 242 -15.83 14.61 4.26
N ALA A 243 -14.55 14.22 4.10
CA ALA A 243 -13.55 14.42 5.13
C ALA A 243 -13.29 15.91 5.41
N ILE A 244 -13.25 16.74 4.37
CA ILE A 244 -13.03 18.19 4.46
C ILE A 244 -14.33 19.00 4.64
N ALA A 245 -15.49 18.35 4.68
CA ALA A 245 -16.78 19.03 4.75
C ALA A 245 -16.86 19.97 5.96
N LYS A 246 -17.20 21.23 5.69
CA LYS A 246 -17.47 22.25 6.70
C LYS A 246 -18.87 22.08 7.28
N ALA A 247 -19.02 22.44 8.54
CA ALA A 247 -20.33 22.60 9.14
C ALA A 247 -21.02 23.82 8.53
N VAL A 248 -22.22 23.61 7.99
CA VAL A 248 -23.11 24.69 7.53
C VAL A 248 -24.47 24.48 8.20
N ASN A 249 -25.07 25.58 8.67
CA ASN A 249 -26.35 25.51 9.38
C ASN A 249 -27.40 24.80 8.53
N ASP A 250 -28.10 23.86 9.16
CA ASP A 250 -29.19 23.07 8.58
C ASP A 250 -28.81 22.23 7.34
N LYS A 251 -27.51 22.05 7.09
CA LYS A 251 -26.95 21.21 6.03
C LYS A 251 -26.24 20.02 6.64
N LYS A 252 -27.02 19.02 7.06
CA LYS A 252 -26.55 17.91 7.91
C LYS A 252 -26.79 16.54 7.30
N GLU A 253 -27.25 16.49 6.05
CA GLU A 253 -27.56 15.24 5.37
C GLU A 253 -26.46 14.85 4.38
N ILE A 254 -26.17 13.56 4.26
CA ILE A 254 -25.39 13.04 3.14
C ILE A 254 -26.35 12.80 1.98
N LYS A 255 -26.13 13.49 0.85
CA LYS A 255 -26.97 13.41 -0.37
C LYS A 255 -26.53 12.29 -1.32
N GLU A 256 -27.35 11.98 -2.31
CA GLU A 256 -27.20 10.82 -3.22
C GLU A 256 -25.79 10.55 -3.74
N SER A 257 -25.07 11.60 -4.11
CA SER A 257 -23.71 11.51 -4.67
C SER A 257 -22.73 10.79 -3.75
N ALA A 258 -22.85 11.01 -2.43
CA ALA A 258 -21.97 10.46 -1.41
C ALA A 258 -22.65 9.41 -0.52
N LYS A 259 -23.95 9.13 -0.74
CA LYS A 259 -24.79 8.28 0.12
C LYS A 259 -24.59 6.79 -0.13
N LYS A 260 -23.34 6.33 -0.03
CA LYS A 260 -22.93 4.92 -0.10
C LYS A 260 -22.14 4.56 1.15
N ASP A 261 -22.37 3.37 1.70
CA ASP A 261 -21.72 2.96 2.95
C ASP A 261 -20.19 2.97 2.84
N ALA A 262 -19.65 2.55 1.68
CA ALA A 262 -18.20 2.57 1.43
C ALA A 262 -17.63 4.00 1.40
N VAL A 263 -18.32 4.92 0.71
CA VAL A 263 -17.92 6.34 0.61
C VAL A 263 -17.99 7.03 1.97
N ILE A 264 -19.04 6.78 2.74
CA ILE A 264 -19.21 7.33 4.09
C ILE A 264 -18.13 6.79 5.02
N ALA A 265 -17.91 5.47 5.05
CA ALA A 265 -16.88 4.86 5.87
C ALA A 265 -15.47 5.35 5.49
N ALA A 266 -15.20 5.54 4.20
CA ALA A 266 -13.96 6.14 3.72
C ALA A 266 -13.80 7.60 4.16
N GLY A 267 -14.87 8.40 4.09
CA GLY A 267 -14.84 9.80 4.53
C GLY A 267 -14.61 9.93 6.04
N ILE A 268 -15.21 9.04 6.83
CA ILE A 268 -14.95 8.91 8.27
C ILE A 268 -13.49 8.53 8.52
N ALA A 269 -12.97 7.51 7.84
CA ALA A 269 -11.58 7.09 7.99
C ALA A 269 -10.60 8.22 7.65
N LEU A 270 -10.80 8.90 6.52
CA LEU A 270 -9.97 10.03 6.09
C LEU A 270 -10.01 11.18 7.10
N ARG A 271 -11.20 11.58 7.59
CA ARG A 271 -11.33 12.66 8.59
C ARG A 271 -10.67 12.30 9.92
N ALA A 272 -10.79 11.04 10.34
CA ALA A 272 -10.18 10.55 11.57
C ALA A 272 -8.64 10.55 11.49
N MET A 273 -8.05 10.16 10.35
CA MET A 273 -6.59 10.12 10.16
C MET A 273 -5.99 11.50 9.87
N ALA A 274 -6.68 12.33 9.10
CA ALA A 274 -6.15 13.60 8.62
C ALA A 274 -6.03 14.63 9.74
N LYS A 275 -5.03 15.52 9.63
CA LYS A 275 -4.87 16.68 10.51
C LYS A 275 -6.18 17.48 10.66
N ASP A 276 -6.40 18.01 11.86
CA ASP A 276 -7.55 18.86 12.26
C ASP A 276 -8.94 18.19 12.25
N GLY A 277 -9.13 17.06 11.57
CA GLY A 277 -10.42 16.39 11.46
C GLY A 277 -10.98 15.93 12.81
N LYS A 278 -12.20 16.38 13.13
CA LYS A 278 -12.97 15.98 14.32
C LYS A 278 -14.42 15.74 13.95
N PHE A 279 -15.07 14.85 14.69
CA PHE A 279 -16.51 14.61 14.60
C PHE A 279 -17.25 15.36 15.70
N ALA A 280 -18.51 15.68 15.44
CA ALA A 280 -19.41 16.20 16.46
C ALA A 280 -19.59 15.15 17.56
N THR A 281 -19.62 15.60 18.81
CA THR A 281 -19.82 14.74 19.98
C THR A 281 -20.69 15.46 20.99
N LYS A 282 -21.75 14.81 21.44
CA LYS A 282 -22.62 15.32 22.50
C LYS A 282 -21.89 15.28 23.85
N ASP A 283 -22.27 16.18 24.75
CA ASP A 283 -21.76 16.32 26.12
C ASP A 283 -22.23 15.17 27.03
N GLU A 284 -21.81 13.96 26.70
CA GLU A 284 -22.08 12.73 27.45
C GLU A 284 -21.02 11.67 27.13
N GLU A 285 -20.60 10.92 28.16
CA GLU A 285 -19.53 9.94 28.02
C GLU A 285 -19.84 8.83 27.00
N LYS A 286 -21.08 8.36 26.94
CA LYS A 286 -21.51 7.32 26.01
C LYS A 286 -21.37 7.76 24.54
N SER A 287 -21.70 9.01 24.23
CA SER A 287 -21.55 9.57 22.88
C SER A 287 -20.08 9.67 22.50
N ALA A 288 -19.24 10.16 23.43
CA ALA A 288 -17.79 10.22 23.20
C ALA A 288 -17.21 8.83 22.90
N ARG A 289 -17.53 7.82 23.71
CA ARG A 289 -17.09 6.43 23.48
C ARG A 289 -17.58 5.88 22.14
N ALA A 290 -18.83 6.16 21.75
CA ALA A 290 -19.41 5.67 20.51
C ALA A 290 -18.78 6.32 19.26
N VAL A 291 -18.60 7.64 19.25
CA VAL A 291 -17.90 8.37 18.16
C VAL A 291 -16.45 7.88 18.04
N ASN A 292 -15.77 7.73 19.16
CA ASN A 292 -14.41 7.16 19.23
C ASN A 292 -14.35 5.75 18.62
N GLY A 293 -15.34 4.90 18.90
CA GLY A 293 -15.46 3.56 18.32
C GLY A 293 -15.69 3.57 16.80
N VAL A 294 -16.54 4.48 16.30
CA VAL A 294 -16.78 4.68 14.86
C VAL A 294 -15.49 5.07 14.14
N ALA A 295 -14.77 6.06 14.66
CA ALA A 295 -13.49 6.50 14.08
C ALA A 295 -12.45 5.36 14.09
N ALA A 296 -12.26 4.69 15.23
CA ALA A 296 -11.30 3.59 15.35
C ALA A 296 -11.64 2.41 14.42
N SER A 297 -12.93 2.08 14.28
CA SER A 297 -13.38 1.00 13.40
C SER A 297 -13.10 1.30 11.93
N ALA A 298 -13.43 2.52 11.47
CA ALA A 298 -13.19 2.94 10.10
C ALA A 298 -11.69 2.94 9.75
N VAL A 299 -10.85 3.54 10.60
CA VAL A 299 -9.39 3.57 10.41
C VAL A 299 -8.80 2.17 10.50
N GLY A 300 -9.19 1.39 11.51
CA GLY A 300 -8.72 0.02 11.71
C GLY A 300 -9.01 -0.89 10.53
N LYS A 301 -10.24 -0.88 9.98
CA LYS A 301 -10.58 -1.65 8.76
C LYS A 301 -9.73 -1.22 7.56
N THR A 302 -9.55 0.08 7.38
CA THR A 302 -8.79 0.64 6.25
C THR A 302 -7.33 0.20 6.29
N LEU A 303 -6.63 0.46 7.41
CA LEU A 303 -5.20 0.17 7.55
C LEU A 303 -4.91 -1.33 7.63
N SER A 304 -5.75 -2.11 8.30
CA SER A 304 -5.59 -3.57 8.37
C SER A 304 -5.74 -4.21 6.98
N THR A 305 -6.69 -3.74 6.17
CA THR A 305 -6.85 -4.27 4.81
C THR A 305 -5.68 -3.84 3.92
N LEU A 306 -5.22 -2.59 4.06
CA LEU A 306 -4.09 -2.08 3.31
C LEU A 306 -2.81 -2.90 3.58
N ILE A 307 -2.52 -3.22 4.85
CA ILE A 307 -1.33 -4.03 5.16
C ILE A 307 -1.42 -5.45 4.62
N ILE A 308 -2.61 -6.06 4.69
CA ILE A 308 -2.82 -7.40 4.18
C ILE A 308 -2.61 -7.42 2.66
N ALA A 309 -3.10 -6.40 1.96
CA ALA A 309 -2.88 -6.25 0.52
C ALA A 309 -1.39 -6.09 0.18
N ILE A 310 -0.66 -5.25 0.92
CA ILE A 310 0.79 -5.06 0.75
C ILE A 310 1.52 -6.39 0.99
N ARG A 311 1.24 -7.09 2.09
CA ARG A 311 1.85 -8.39 2.43
C ARG A 311 1.67 -9.41 1.33
N ASN A 312 0.43 -9.60 0.88
CA ASN A 312 0.12 -10.57 -0.17
C ASN A 312 0.84 -10.24 -1.48
N THR A 313 0.98 -8.95 -1.80
CA THR A 313 1.64 -8.50 -3.03
C THR A 313 3.14 -8.71 -2.98
N VAL A 314 3.78 -8.36 -1.87
CA VAL A 314 5.22 -8.56 -1.67
C VAL A 314 5.56 -10.06 -1.60
N ASP A 315 4.79 -10.85 -0.86
CA ASP A 315 4.91 -12.32 -0.82
C ASP A 315 4.81 -12.94 -2.22
N SER A 316 3.81 -12.52 -3.02
CA SER A 316 3.67 -12.99 -4.41
C SER A 316 4.87 -12.62 -5.29
N GLY A 317 5.42 -11.42 -5.12
CA GLY A 317 6.60 -10.97 -5.86
C GLY A 317 7.85 -11.78 -5.50
N LEU A 318 8.10 -12.00 -4.21
CA LEU A 318 9.21 -12.84 -3.72
C LEU A 318 9.07 -14.29 -4.20
N LYS A 319 7.86 -14.86 -4.21
CA LYS A 319 7.59 -16.18 -4.79
C LYS A 319 7.90 -16.23 -6.29
N THR A 320 7.61 -15.16 -7.01
CA THR A 320 7.92 -15.06 -8.46
C THR A 320 9.42 -15.03 -8.71
N ILE A 321 10.18 -14.30 -7.89
CA ILE A 321 11.65 -14.30 -7.93
C ILE A 321 12.19 -15.71 -7.67
N ASN A 322 11.70 -16.39 -6.64
CA ASN A 322 12.12 -17.76 -6.31
C ASN A 322 11.80 -18.76 -7.44
N ALA A 323 10.62 -18.64 -8.06
CA ALA A 323 10.25 -19.44 -9.22
C ALA A 323 11.17 -19.16 -10.42
N SER A 324 11.56 -17.90 -10.65
CA SER A 324 12.54 -17.55 -11.68
C SER A 324 13.88 -18.21 -11.41
N LEU A 325 14.39 -18.14 -10.18
CA LEU A 325 15.64 -18.78 -9.74
C LEU A 325 15.63 -20.29 -9.99
N ALA A 326 14.53 -20.98 -9.67
CA ALA A 326 14.39 -22.42 -9.88
C ALA A 326 14.48 -22.86 -11.35
N THR A 327 14.29 -21.93 -12.30
CA THR A 327 14.38 -22.22 -13.73
C THR A 327 15.73 -21.91 -14.36
N VAL A 328 16.65 -21.31 -13.59
CA VAL A 328 17.98 -20.92 -14.07
C VAL A 328 18.82 -22.16 -14.34
N LYS A 329 19.51 -22.16 -15.49
CA LYS A 329 20.47 -23.19 -15.90
C LYS A 329 21.88 -22.62 -15.93
N GLN A 330 22.87 -23.51 -15.95
CA GLN A 330 24.28 -23.12 -16.04
C GLN A 330 24.59 -22.25 -17.26
N GLU A 331 23.90 -22.52 -18.39
CA GLU A 331 24.02 -21.77 -19.65
C GLU A 331 23.45 -20.35 -19.58
N ASP A 332 22.58 -20.06 -18.60
CA ASP A 332 21.97 -18.74 -18.43
C ASP A 332 22.90 -17.76 -17.70
N LYS A 333 24.08 -18.21 -17.28
CA LYS A 333 25.07 -17.36 -16.62
C LYS A 333 25.61 -16.35 -17.64
N SER A 334 25.38 -15.07 -17.39
CA SER A 334 25.90 -13.98 -18.21
C SER A 334 27.42 -14.07 -18.25
N SER A 335 27.99 -14.09 -19.46
CA SER A 335 29.42 -13.85 -19.64
C SER A 335 29.65 -12.35 -19.50
N GLU A 336 29.79 -11.84 -18.27
CA GLU A 336 30.42 -10.54 -18.13
C GLU A 336 31.85 -10.68 -18.65
N ALA A 337 32.10 -9.97 -19.75
CA ALA A 337 33.31 -10.04 -20.53
C ALA A 337 34.54 -9.84 -19.66
N ALA A 338 35.51 -10.73 -19.84
CA ALA A 338 36.90 -10.46 -19.51
C ALA A 338 37.40 -9.27 -20.35
N GLY A 339 37.13 -8.04 -19.91
CA GLY A 339 38.04 -6.92 -20.15
C GLY A 339 38.98 -6.90 -18.94
N SER A 340 40.27 -7.11 -19.04
CA SER A 340 41.17 -6.60 -20.07
C SER A 340 42.54 -7.28 -19.92
N ILE A 341 42.98 -8.08 -20.88
CA ILE A 341 44.41 -8.33 -21.12
C ILE A 341 44.62 -8.50 -22.63
N GLU A 342 45.79 -8.01 -23.08
CA GLU A 342 46.39 -8.02 -24.42
C GLU A 342 46.05 -6.80 -25.30
N THR A 343 46.99 -5.99 -25.76
CA THR A 343 48.45 -6.17 -25.91
C THR A 343 49.08 -4.81 -26.21
N GLU A 344 50.18 -4.45 -25.54
CA GLU A 344 51.28 -3.73 -26.19
C GLU A 344 52.61 -4.03 -25.47
N LYS A 345 53.14 -5.22 -25.76
CA LYS A 345 54.58 -5.50 -25.72
C LYS A 345 54.94 -6.18 -27.04
N LYS A 346 55.47 -5.42 -27.97
CA LYS A 346 56.44 -5.91 -28.96
C LYS A 346 57.16 -4.73 -29.64
N LYS A 347 58.41 -4.58 -29.22
CA LYS A 347 59.62 -4.18 -29.96
C LYS A 347 59.62 -2.86 -30.72
#